data_AF-A0A3D3GMH2-F1
#
_entry.id   AF-A0A3D3GMH2-F1
#
_cell.length_a   1.000
_cell.length_b   1.000
_cell.length_c   1.000
_cell.angle_alpha   90.00
_cell.angle_beta   90.00
_cell.angle_gamma   90.00
#
_symmetry.space_group_name_H-M   'P 1'
#
loop_
_entity.id
_entity.type
_entity.pdbx_description
1 polymer ?
#
loop_
_entity_poly.entity_id
_entity_poly.type
_entity_poly.pdbx_seq_one_letter_code
_entity_poly.pdbx_strand_id
1 'polypeptide(L)'
;MAILRAAPRALEVLRPVIMCELADWVLENWNYRGKDILSYLQQFNYCFFSFQKNGKLRPFHNQGELNENILAVPSEKSDIVLSFLEAK
;
A
#
# COMPACT_ATOMS: atom_id res chain seq x y z
N MET A 1 3.02 -12.37 -6.71
CA MET A 1 2.72 -11.41 -7.79
C MET A 1 1.38 -11.63 -8.53
N ALA A 2 0.74 -12.81 -8.48
CA ALA A 2 -0.35 -13.12 -9.41
C ALA A 2 -1.70 -12.40 -9.18
N ILE A 3 -2.13 -12.13 -7.94
CA ILE A 3 -3.52 -11.71 -7.67
C ILE A 3 -3.81 -10.26 -8.12
N LEU A 4 -2.99 -9.28 -7.73
CA LEU A 4 -3.21 -7.89 -8.14
C LEU A 4 -3.01 -7.69 -9.65
N ARG A 5 -2.07 -8.44 -10.25
CA ARG A 5 -1.87 -8.44 -11.71
C ARG A 5 -3.02 -9.10 -12.47
N ALA A 6 -3.81 -9.95 -11.81
CA ALA A 6 -5.02 -10.54 -12.39
C ALA A 6 -6.26 -9.63 -12.29
N ALA A 7 -6.17 -8.49 -11.58
CA ALA A 7 -7.31 -7.59 -11.35
C ALA A 7 -7.07 -6.12 -11.77
N PRO A 8 -6.42 -5.81 -12.91
CA PRO A 8 -6.16 -4.41 -13.30
C PRO A 8 -7.44 -3.59 -13.44
N ARG A 9 -8.50 -4.18 -13.98
CA ARG A 9 -9.80 -3.51 -14.14
C ARG A 9 -10.40 -3.05 -12.81
N ALA A 10 -10.19 -3.79 -11.72
CA ALA A 10 -10.65 -3.36 -10.40
C ALA A 10 -9.86 -2.15 -9.90
N LEU A 11 -8.53 -2.14 -10.13
CA LEU A 11 -7.65 -1.02 -9.77
C LEU A 11 -7.90 0.24 -10.61
N GLU A 12 -8.38 0.08 -11.84
CA GLU A 12 -8.72 1.19 -12.75
C GLU A 12 -10.13 1.74 -12.52
N VAL A 13 -11.13 0.86 -12.33
CA VAL A 13 -12.54 1.26 -12.32
C VAL A 13 -13.07 1.43 -10.91
N LEU A 14 -12.81 0.48 -10.02
CA LEU A 14 -13.37 0.51 -8.66
C LEU A 14 -12.55 1.39 -7.72
N ARG A 15 -11.26 1.57 -8.04
CA ARG A 15 -10.32 2.38 -7.25
C ARG A 15 -10.40 2.00 -5.76
N PRO A 16 -10.20 0.73 -5.36
CA PRO A 16 -10.38 0.33 -3.96
C PRO A 16 -9.29 0.90 -3.07
N VAL A 17 -9.61 1.17 -1.80
CA VAL A 17 -8.60 1.29 -0.73
C VAL A 17 -8.14 -0.12 -0.38
N ILE A 18 -6.83 -0.36 -0.31
CA ILE A 18 -6.24 -1.69 -0.16
C ILE A 18 -5.36 -1.71 1.09
N MET A 19 -5.57 -2.70 1.95
CA MET A 19 -4.64 -3.03 3.02
C MET A 19 -3.64 -4.07 2.51
N CYS A 20 -2.36 -3.68 2.47
CA CYS A 20 -1.26 -4.53 2.03
C CYS A 20 -0.50 -5.03 3.26
N GLU A 21 -0.64 -6.31 3.58
CA GLU A 21 0.17 -6.98 4.61
C GLU A 21 1.49 -7.43 3.97
N LEU A 22 2.57 -6.69 4.18
CA LEU A 22 3.84 -6.92 3.50
C LEU A 22 4.91 -7.39 4.48
N ALA A 23 5.43 -8.59 4.22
CA ALA A 23 6.52 -9.20 4.97
C ALA A 23 7.48 -9.86 3.98
N ASP A 24 8.58 -9.18 3.63
CA ASP A 24 9.52 -9.61 2.58
C ASP A 24 10.06 -11.02 2.84
N TRP A 25 10.39 -11.37 4.08
CA TRP A 25 10.81 -12.73 4.46
C TRP A 25 9.80 -13.84 4.12
N VAL A 26 8.50 -13.52 4.07
CA VAL A 26 7.45 -14.45 3.59
C VAL A 26 7.39 -14.46 2.06
N LEU A 27 7.47 -13.29 1.45
CA LEU A 27 7.31 -13.09 0.00
C LEU A 27 8.50 -13.61 -0.81
N GLU A 28 9.70 -13.64 -0.24
CA GLU A 28 10.90 -14.21 -0.86
C GLU A 28 10.71 -15.68 -1.26
N ASN A 29 9.95 -16.46 -0.47
CA ASN A 29 9.60 -17.85 -0.82
C ASN A 29 8.79 -17.96 -2.12
N TRP A 30 8.18 -16.86 -2.56
CA TRP A 30 7.37 -16.76 -3.77
C TRP A 30 8.08 -15.99 -4.89
N ASN A 31 9.37 -15.68 -4.71
CA ASN A 31 10.24 -14.99 -5.66
C ASN A 31 9.73 -13.58 -6.06
N TYR A 32 9.14 -12.84 -5.12
CA TYR A 32 8.85 -11.41 -5.30
C TYR A 32 8.97 -10.66 -3.98
N ARG A 33 9.20 -9.35 -4.05
CA ARG A 33 9.33 -8.48 -2.86
C ARG A 33 8.10 -7.61 -2.68
N GLY A 34 7.81 -7.18 -1.47
CA GLY A 34 6.70 -6.27 -1.17
C GLY A 34 6.80 -4.96 -1.96
N LYS A 35 8.03 -4.48 -2.22
CA LYS A 35 8.28 -3.29 -3.06
C LYS A 35 7.69 -3.42 -4.47
N ASP A 36 7.59 -4.63 -4.99
CA ASP A 36 7.06 -4.87 -6.34
C ASP A 36 5.53 -4.70 -6.35
N ILE A 37 4.86 -4.99 -5.22
CA ILE A 37 3.41 -4.73 -5.04
C ILE A 37 3.18 -3.23 -5.02
N LEU A 38 3.95 -2.50 -4.22
CA LEU A 38 3.84 -1.05 -4.11
C LEU A 38 4.13 -0.38 -5.46
N SER A 39 5.19 -0.81 -6.14
CA SER A 39 5.56 -0.30 -7.46
C SER A 39 4.44 -0.52 -8.50
N TYR A 40 3.76 -1.67 -8.45
CA TYR A 40 2.62 -1.94 -9.32
C TYR A 40 1.43 -1.04 -9.01
N LEU A 41 1.06 -0.88 -7.73
CA LEU A 41 -0.06 0.00 -7.33
C LEU A 41 0.22 1.47 -7.66
N GLN A 42 1.49 1.91 -7.58
CA GLN A 42 1.89 3.27 -7.94
C GLN A 42 1.61 3.60 -9.40
N GLN A 43 1.64 2.62 -10.32
CA GLN A 43 1.25 2.81 -11.72
C GLN A 43 -0.22 3.20 -11.87
N PHE A 44 -1.06 2.84 -10.91
CA PHE A 44 -2.47 3.25 -10.83
C PHE A 44 -2.67 4.50 -9.96
N ASN A 45 -1.63 5.27 -9.69
CA ASN A 45 -1.70 6.52 -8.93
C ASN A 45 -2.24 6.34 -7.49
N TYR A 46 -1.71 5.32 -6.80
CA TYR A 46 -1.94 5.09 -5.37
C TYR A 46 -0.89 5.80 -4.51
N CYS A 47 -1.34 6.29 -3.35
CA CYS A 47 -0.52 6.79 -2.26
C CYS A 47 -0.46 5.75 -1.14
N PHE A 48 0.62 5.75 -0.36
CA PHE A 48 0.89 4.72 0.65
C PHE A 48 1.05 5.34 2.03
N PHE A 49 0.50 4.68 3.05
CA PHE A 49 0.56 5.12 4.43
C PHE A 49 0.91 3.96 5.36
N SER A 50 1.81 4.22 6.32
CA SER A 50 2.11 3.29 7.41
C SER A 50 1.15 3.51 8.56
N PHE A 51 0.77 2.43 9.23
CA PHE A 51 0.08 2.50 10.52
C PHE A 51 1.05 2.81 11.65
N GLN A 52 0.66 3.72 12.53
CA GLN A 52 1.36 4.00 13.77
C GLN A 52 0.66 3.34 14.97
N LYS A 53 1.40 3.13 16.06
CA LYS A 53 0.89 2.49 17.29
C LYS A 53 -0.23 3.30 17.96
N ASN A 54 -0.30 4.60 17.71
CA ASN A 54 -1.33 5.52 18.23
C ASN A 54 -2.64 5.48 17.38
N GLY A 55 -2.75 4.59 16.41
CA GLY A 55 -3.91 4.51 15.50
C GLY A 55 -3.94 5.60 14.41
N LYS A 56 -2.86 6.39 14.28
CA LYS A 56 -2.69 7.36 13.21
C LYS A 56 -1.94 6.76 12.01
N LEU A 57 -2.01 7.49 10.91
CA LEU A 57 -1.34 7.20 9.66
C LEU A 57 -0.22 8.21 9.44
N ARG A 58 0.87 7.75 8.85
CA ARG A 58 1.92 8.59 8.30
C ARG A 58 2.18 8.23 6.85
N PRO A 59 2.58 9.18 5.99
CA PRO A 59 3.04 8.85 4.64
C PRO A 59 4.15 7.79 4.69
N PHE A 60 3.96 6.70 3.95
CA PHE A 60 4.94 5.63 3.87
C PHE A 60 6.11 6.09 3.02
N HIS A 61 7.32 5.90 3.54
CA HIS A 61 8.57 6.10 2.82
C HIS A 61 9.31 4.77 2.83
N ASN A 62 9.69 4.26 1.65
CA ASN A 62 10.41 3.01 1.58
C ASN A 62 11.83 3.17 2.14
N GLN A 63 12.13 2.48 3.24
CA GLN A 63 13.41 2.58 3.94
C GLN A 63 14.22 1.27 3.96
N GLY A 64 13.77 0.20 3.29
CA GLY A 64 14.51 -1.06 3.25
C GLY A 64 13.63 -2.29 3.09
N GLU A 65 13.90 -3.30 3.91
CA GLU A 65 13.10 -4.53 3.99
C GLU A 65 11.71 -4.22 4.58
N LEU A 66 10.67 -4.74 3.93
CA LEU A 66 9.29 -4.50 4.36
C LEU A 66 8.84 -5.57 5.35
N ASN A 67 8.40 -5.13 6.52
CA ASN A 67 7.71 -5.95 7.51
C ASN A 67 6.64 -5.12 8.24
N GLU A 68 5.67 -4.59 7.49
CA GLU A 68 4.61 -3.74 8.00
C GLU A 68 3.34 -3.82 7.15
N ASN A 69 2.22 -3.43 7.77
CA ASN A 69 0.98 -3.20 7.05
C ASN A 69 0.99 -1.82 6.42
N ILE A 70 0.71 -1.75 5.13
CA ILE A 70 0.63 -0.50 4.37
C ILE A 70 -0.79 -0.31 3.88
N LEU A 71 -1.35 0.87 4.13
CA LEU A 71 -2.60 1.29 3.53
C LEU A 71 -2.30 1.95 2.18
N ALA A 72 -2.77 1.34 1.09
CA ALA A 72 -2.70 1.90 -0.25
C ALA A 72 -4.04 2.56 -0.60
N VAL A 73 -4.01 3.85 -0.89
CA VAL A 73 -5.19 4.68 -1.15
C VAL A 73 -5.06 5.27 -2.56
N PRO A 74 -6.07 5.15 -3.43
CA PRO A 74 -6.10 5.91 -4.68
C PRO A 74 -5.96 7.40 -4.38
N SER A 75 -5.10 8.12 -5.09
CA SER A 75 -4.85 9.54 -4.80
C SER A 75 -6.12 10.40 -4.81
N GLU A 76 -7.13 10.08 -5.62
CA GLU A 76 -8.41 10.78 -5.66
C GLU A 76 -9.32 10.49 -4.46
N LYS A 77 -8.97 9.52 -3.61
CA LYS A 77 -9.67 9.17 -2.36
C LYS A 77 -8.85 9.52 -1.11
N SER A 78 -7.79 10.32 -1.26
CA SER A 78 -6.90 10.71 -0.15
C SER A 78 -7.63 11.37 1.01
N ASP A 79 -8.76 12.04 0.74
CA ASP A 79 -9.57 12.71 1.75
C ASP A 79 -10.05 11.77 2.87
N ILE A 80 -10.25 10.48 2.55
CA ILE A 80 -10.67 9.45 3.50
C ILE A 80 -9.66 9.28 4.65
N VAL A 81 -8.38 9.49 4.38
CA VAL A 81 -7.31 9.25 5.36
C VAL A 81 -6.84 10.52 6.08
N LEU A 82 -7.31 11.71 5.69
CA LEU A 82 -6.85 12.99 6.26
C LEU A 82 -7.08 13.08 7.78
N SER A 83 -8.24 12.62 8.27
CA SER A 83 -8.57 12.62 9.71
C SER A 83 -7.69 11.68 10.55
N PHE A 84 -7.04 10.72 9.88
CA PHE A 84 -6.15 9.75 10.49
C PHE A 84 -4.68 10.15 10.40
N LEU A 85 -4.31 11.17 9.63
CA LEU A 85 -2.93 11.63 9.55
C LEU A 85 -2.47 12.17 10.91
N GLU A 86 -1.23 11.83 11.28
CA GLU A 86 -0.55 12.45 12.42
C GLU A 86 -0.39 13.95 12.16
N ALA A 87 -0.81 14.78 13.13
CA ALA A 87 -0.57 16.22 13.07
C ALA A 87 0.94 16.46 13.21
N LYS A 88 1.50 17.28 12.30
CA LYS A 88 2.90 17.67 12.33
C LYS A 88 3.29 18.39 13.62
#